data_AF-A0A381XHS7-F1
#
_entry.id   AF-A0A381XHS7-F1
#
_cell.length_a   1.000
_cell.length_b   1.000
_cell.length_c   1.000
_cell.angle_alpha   90.00
_cell.angle_beta   90.00
_cell.angle_gamma   90.00
#
_symmetry.space_group_name_H-M   'P 1'
#
loop_
_entity.id
_entity.type
_entity.pdbx_description
1 polymer ?
#
loop_
_entity_poly.entity_id
_entity_poly.type
_entity_poly.pdbx_seq_one_letter_code
_entity_poly.pdbx_strand_id
1 'polypeptide(L)'
;MGDTFDRRKYTNFNTLKLAKEMFFTPIYERDIDLHVILGNHDCYFKTTNDVNSISLTCGEYPITLYKDIPEVVDFQGLNVFFIPWISPANHALSMNMIKKAGADVVMAHLPLQGAEMLDNVYCDDGIERKHFKRFERVFSGHFHKQQDDGHIRYLGAPYEITW
;
A
#
# COMPACT_ATOMS: atom_id res chain seq x y z
N MET A 1 -4.49 1.31 -2.32
CA MET A 1 -3.53 0.46 -1.59
C MET A 1 -2.28 1.25 -1.37
N GLY A 2 -2.13 1.90 -0.22
CA GLY A 2 -1.12 2.94 0.01
C GLY A 2 -1.41 4.25 -0.73
N ASP A 3 -0.62 5.27 -0.36
CA ASP A 3 -0.67 6.64 -0.85
C ASP A 3 -2.05 7.27 -0.66
N THR A 4 -2.52 7.21 0.58
CA THR A 4 -3.79 7.84 0.96
C THR A 4 -3.67 9.36 0.90
N PHE A 5 -2.50 9.89 1.26
CA PHE A 5 -2.16 11.30 1.12
C PHE A 5 -0.93 11.48 0.22
N ASP A 6 -0.98 12.49 -0.65
CA ASP A 6 -0.01 12.71 -1.73
C ASP A 6 1.39 13.17 -1.25
N ARG A 7 1.49 13.80 -0.08
CA ARG A 7 2.73 14.50 0.31
C ARG A 7 3.23 14.04 1.66
N ARG A 8 4.52 13.68 1.66
CA ARG A 8 5.28 13.32 2.87
C ARG A 8 5.39 14.45 3.90
N LYS A 9 5.46 15.71 3.45
CA LYS A 9 5.89 16.85 4.29
C LYS A 9 4.75 17.70 4.86
N TYR A 10 3.63 17.79 4.16
CA TYR A 10 2.53 18.67 4.53
C TYR A 10 1.23 18.13 3.97
N THR A 11 0.13 18.47 4.62
CA THR A 11 -1.21 18.15 4.16
C THR A 11 -1.98 19.45 3.94
N ASN A 12 -2.68 19.55 2.82
CA ASN A 12 -3.63 20.64 2.62
C ASN A 12 -4.86 20.39 3.51
N PHE A 13 -5.20 21.35 4.38
CA PHE A 13 -6.30 21.14 5.34
C PHE A 13 -7.68 21.03 4.68
N ASN A 14 -7.88 21.65 3.51
CA ASN A 14 -9.12 21.47 2.76
C ASN A 14 -9.25 20.04 2.23
N THR A 15 -8.18 19.48 1.65
CA THR A 15 -8.21 18.09 1.16
C THR A 15 -8.34 17.09 2.30
N LEU A 16 -7.70 17.34 3.46
CA LEU A 16 -7.86 16.50 4.65
C LEU A 16 -9.30 16.52 5.16
N LYS A 17 -9.91 17.71 5.28
CA LYS A 17 -11.30 17.84 5.69
C LYS A 17 -12.22 17.05 4.74
N LEU A 18 -12.06 17.21 3.43
CA LEU A 18 -12.86 16.49 2.44
C LEU A 18 -12.63 14.98 2.50
N ALA A 19 -11.38 14.51 2.66
CA ALA A 19 -11.11 13.09 2.82
C ALA A 19 -11.83 12.49 4.03
N LYS A 20 -11.90 13.23 5.15
CA LYS A 20 -12.66 12.82 6.32
C LYS A 20 -14.16 12.78 6.05
N GLU A 21 -14.73 13.87 5.53
CA GLU A 21 -16.17 13.99 5.29
C GLU A 21 -16.69 13.02 4.22
N MET A 22 -15.89 12.73 3.19
CA MET A 22 -16.33 11.95 2.02
C MET A 22 -15.96 10.47 2.08
N PHE A 23 -14.92 10.08 2.85
CA PHE A 23 -14.42 8.71 2.86
C PHE A 23 -14.40 8.11 4.27
N PHE A 24 -13.61 8.68 5.19
CA PHE A 24 -13.41 8.05 6.51
C PHE A 24 -14.65 8.08 7.40
N THR A 25 -15.32 9.24 7.51
CA THR A 25 -16.56 9.34 8.30
C THR A 25 -17.67 8.45 7.74
N PRO A 26 -17.96 8.44 6.43
CA PRO A 26 -18.95 7.51 5.86
C PRO A 26 -18.67 6.03 6.11
N ILE A 27 -17.40 5.60 6.06
CA ILE A 27 -16.98 4.23 6.35
C ILE A 27 -17.22 3.90 7.82
N TYR A 28 -16.79 4.80 8.72
CA TYR A 28 -16.97 4.66 10.15
C TYR A 28 -18.44 4.58 10.57
N GLU A 29 -19.28 5.49 10.08
CA GLU A 29 -20.72 5.52 10.38
C GLU A 29 -21.47 4.27 9.87
N ARG A 30 -20.91 3.56 8.90
CA ARG A 30 -21.48 2.34 8.31
C ARG A 30 -20.92 1.07 8.91
N ASP A 31 -20.04 1.17 9.91
CA ASP A 31 -19.38 0.02 10.54
C ASP A 31 -18.65 -0.88 9.51
N ILE A 32 -18.00 -0.24 8.53
CA ILE A 32 -17.21 -0.96 7.53
C ILE A 32 -15.80 -1.18 8.05
N ASP A 33 -15.35 -2.44 8.07
CA ASP A 33 -13.99 -2.82 8.46
C ASP A 33 -12.97 -2.31 7.43
N LEU A 34 -12.25 -1.25 7.80
CA LEU A 34 -11.32 -0.56 6.92
C LEU A 34 -9.87 -0.97 7.19
N HIS A 35 -9.31 -1.65 6.20
CA HIS A 35 -7.90 -2.02 6.13
C HIS A 35 -7.11 -1.03 5.28
N VAL A 36 -6.08 -0.41 5.85
CA VAL A 36 -5.25 0.58 5.17
C VAL A 36 -3.80 0.15 5.18
N ILE A 37 -3.22 0.06 3.99
CA ILE A 37 -1.78 -0.15 3.80
C ILE A 37 -1.12 1.21 3.66
N LEU A 38 0.01 1.41 4.33
CA LEU A 38 0.81 2.62 4.20
C LEU A 38 1.61 2.63 2.89
N GLY A 39 1.51 3.72 2.12
CA GLY A 39 2.30 3.92 0.90
C GLY A 39 3.54 4.79 1.13
N ASN A 40 4.34 4.99 0.07
CA ASN A 40 5.55 5.79 0.19
C ASN A 40 5.25 7.27 0.39
N HIS A 41 4.15 7.80 -0.11
CA HIS A 41 3.78 9.21 0.04
C HIS A 41 3.25 9.53 1.44
N ASP A 42 2.72 8.52 2.14
CA ASP A 42 2.21 8.67 3.50
C ASP A 42 3.34 8.83 4.54
N CYS A 43 4.55 8.33 4.26
CA CYS A 43 5.69 8.36 5.19
C CYS A 43 6.48 9.68 5.14
N TYR A 44 6.68 10.34 6.27
CA TYR A 44 7.49 11.56 6.32
C TYR A 44 8.97 11.29 5.96
N PHE A 45 9.58 10.29 6.60
CA PHE A 45 10.98 9.92 6.38
C PHE A 45 11.14 8.91 5.26
N LYS A 46 12.25 9.01 4.50
CA LYS A 46 12.60 8.01 3.49
C LYS A 46 13.18 6.72 4.09
N THR A 47 13.67 6.79 5.32
CA THR A 47 14.39 5.70 6.00
C THR A 47 13.52 4.84 6.90
N THR A 48 12.39 5.36 7.37
CA THR A 48 11.46 4.72 8.31
C THR A 48 10.02 5.17 8.05
N ASN A 49 9.04 4.37 8.48
CA ASN A 49 7.60 4.65 8.39
C ASN A 49 7.01 5.19 9.71
N ASP A 50 7.84 5.36 10.74
CA ASP A 50 7.44 5.72 12.11
C ASP A 50 6.57 7.00 12.16
N VAL A 51 6.98 8.03 11.40
CA VAL A 51 6.18 9.25 11.21
C VAL A 51 5.43 9.14 9.89
N ASN A 52 4.10 9.02 9.96
CA ASN A 52 3.24 8.92 8.79
C ASN A 52 1.92 9.70 8.93
N SER A 53 1.41 10.16 7.79
CA SER A 53 0.23 11.01 7.68
C SER A 53 -1.01 10.37 8.31
N ILE A 54 -1.30 9.11 7.98
CA ILE A 54 -2.53 8.43 8.41
C ILE A 54 -2.61 8.31 9.94
N SER A 55 -1.52 7.88 10.59
CA SER A 55 -1.47 7.79 12.06
C SER A 55 -1.66 9.14 12.73
N LEU A 56 -1.18 10.22 12.10
CA LEU A 56 -1.25 11.59 12.64
C LEU A 56 -2.60 12.27 12.40
N THR A 57 -3.31 11.93 11.33
CA THR A 57 -4.49 12.68 10.89
C THR A 57 -5.80 11.91 10.96
N CYS A 58 -5.77 10.60 11.11
CA CYS A 58 -6.97 9.74 11.08
C CYS A 58 -7.11 8.84 12.31
N GLY A 59 -6.42 9.15 13.43
CA GLY A 59 -6.42 8.33 14.65
C GLY A 59 -7.77 8.27 15.38
N GLU A 60 -8.73 9.13 15.03
CA GLU A 60 -10.09 9.06 15.54
C GLU A 60 -10.95 7.94 14.91
N TYR A 61 -10.50 7.35 13.80
CA TYR A 61 -11.23 6.30 13.10
C TYR A 61 -10.66 4.91 13.45
N PRO A 62 -11.50 3.89 13.65
CA PRO A 62 -11.06 2.52 13.94
C PRO A 62 -10.56 1.83 12.66
N ILE A 63 -9.35 2.20 12.23
CA ILE A 63 -8.72 1.61 11.04
C ILE A 63 -7.72 0.53 11.42
N THR A 64 -7.70 -0.57 10.66
CA THR A 64 -6.59 -1.53 10.69
C THR A 64 -5.48 -1.01 9.79
N LEU A 65 -4.44 -0.42 10.38
CA LEU A 65 -3.33 0.21 9.65
C LEU A 65 -2.09 -0.69 9.60
N TYR A 66 -1.76 -1.16 8.40
CA TYR A 66 -0.49 -1.84 8.07
C TYR A 66 0.56 -0.78 7.75
N LYS A 67 1.49 -0.50 8.67
CA LYS A 67 2.47 0.59 8.51
C LYS A 67 3.94 0.20 8.46
N ASP A 68 4.36 -0.83 9.19
CA ASP A 68 5.79 -1.08 9.41
C ASP A 68 6.25 -2.43 8.87
N ILE A 69 5.65 -3.50 9.39
CA ILE A 69 6.07 -4.88 9.17
C ILE A 69 4.97 -5.58 8.37
N PRO A 70 5.31 -6.35 7.31
CA PRO A 70 4.32 -7.14 6.59
C PRO A 70 3.63 -8.15 7.51
N GLU A 71 2.34 -8.41 7.32
CA GLU A 71 1.61 -9.35 8.17
C GLU A 71 0.53 -10.13 7.42
N VAL A 72 0.25 -11.34 7.89
CA VAL A 72 -0.79 -12.20 7.34
C VAL A 72 -2.03 -12.07 8.20
N VAL A 73 -3.17 -11.85 7.57
CA VAL A 73 -4.48 -11.71 8.22
C VAL A 73 -5.44 -12.71 7.62
N ASP A 74 -6.17 -13.42 8.50
CA ASP A 74 -7.20 -14.36 8.11
C ASP A 74 -8.53 -13.63 7.89
N PHE A 75 -9.11 -13.82 6.71
CA PHE A 75 -10.47 -13.42 6.38
C PHE A 75 -11.30 -14.67 6.15
N GLN A 76 -11.86 -15.23 7.22
CA GLN A 76 -12.77 -16.37 7.15
C GLN A 76 -12.14 -17.59 6.44
N GLY A 77 -10.88 -17.89 6.77
CA GLY A 77 -10.10 -18.97 6.15
C GLY A 77 -9.27 -18.57 4.93
N LEU A 78 -9.39 -17.31 4.46
CA LEU A 78 -8.51 -16.76 3.43
C LEU A 78 -7.38 -15.95 4.08
N ASN A 79 -6.17 -16.48 4.04
CA ASN A 79 -4.97 -15.75 4.46
C ASN A 79 -4.56 -14.73 3.39
N VAL A 80 -4.60 -13.44 3.74
CA VAL A 80 -4.13 -12.32 2.92
C VAL A 80 -2.87 -11.75 3.54
N PHE A 81 -1.83 -11.58 2.73
CA PHE A 81 -0.55 -11.01 3.16
C PHE A 81 -0.46 -9.53 2.79
N PHE A 82 -0.52 -8.68 3.81
CA PHE A 82 -0.40 -7.23 3.67
C PHE A 82 1.06 -6.79 3.75
N ILE A 83 1.49 -6.00 2.77
CA ILE A 83 2.86 -5.49 2.69
C ILE A 83 2.83 -3.97 2.52
N PRO A 84 3.09 -3.19 3.59
CA PRO A 84 3.23 -1.74 3.46
C PRO A 84 4.47 -1.36 2.65
N TRP A 85 4.61 -0.07 2.38
CA TRP A 85 5.84 0.47 1.85
C TRP A 85 7.05 -0.01 2.67
N ILE A 86 7.98 -0.69 2.02
CA ILE A 86 9.16 -1.23 2.70
C ILE A 86 10.21 -0.12 2.79
N SER A 87 10.35 0.46 3.98
CA SER A 87 11.43 1.40 4.27
C SER A 87 12.80 0.69 4.39
N PRO A 88 13.91 1.41 4.19
CA PRO A 88 15.26 0.87 4.42
C PRO A 88 15.44 0.23 5.80
N ALA A 89 14.86 0.82 6.87
CA ALA A 89 14.93 0.26 8.22
C ALA A 89 14.29 -1.13 8.32
N ASN A 90 13.21 -1.38 7.58
CA ASN A 90 12.44 -2.63 7.65
C ASN A 90 12.75 -3.59 6.50
N HIS A 91 13.69 -3.28 5.61
CA HIS A 91 13.92 -4.05 4.39
C HIS A 91 14.29 -5.52 4.65
N ALA A 92 15.31 -5.76 5.48
CA ALA A 92 15.77 -7.13 5.76
C ALA A 92 14.68 -8.01 6.39
N LEU A 93 13.91 -7.43 7.33
CA LEU A 93 12.80 -8.12 7.99
C LEU A 93 11.67 -8.41 6.99
N SER A 94 11.26 -7.41 6.21
CA SER A 94 10.18 -7.54 5.23
C SER A 94 10.50 -8.62 4.18
N MET A 95 11.73 -8.64 3.67
CA MET A 95 12.18 -9.66 2.72
C MET A 95 12.20 -11.07 3.32
N ASN A 96 12.48 -11.21 4.62
CA ASN A 96 12.40 -12.49 5.32
C ASN A 96 10.94 -12.96 5.44
N MET A 97 10.02 -12.04 5.73
CA MET A 97 8.58 -12.35 5.83
C MET A 97 7.97 -12.72 4.48
N ILE A 98 8.32 -12.01 3.40
CA ILE A 98 7.89 -12.36 2.04
C ILE A 98 8.26 -13.81 1.69
N LYS A 99 9.44 -14.29 2.11
CA LYS A 99 9.86 -15.68 1.87
C LYS A 99 9.05 -16.71 2.65
N LYS A 100 8.53 -16.35 3.83
CA LYS A 100 7.95 -17.30 4.80
C LYS A 100 6.42 -17.21 4.97
N ALA A 101 5.79 -16.14 4.52
CA ALA A 101 4.37 -15.90 4.78
C ALA A 101 3.47 -17.00 4.19
N GLY A 102 2.62 -17.58 5.04
CA GLY A 102 1.62 -18.59 4.64
C GLY A 102 0.34 -17.92 4.15
N ALA A 103 0.35 -17.46 2.90
CA ALA A 103 -0.78 -16.80 2.25
C ALA A 103 -0.68 -17.00 0.73
N ASP A 104 -1.85 -17.05 0.08
CA ASP A 104 -1.97 -17.20 -1.37
C ASP A 104 -2.11 -15.86 -2.08
N VAL A 105 -2.68 -14.86 -1.40
CA VAL A 105 -2.93 -13.51 -1.93
C VAL A 105 -2.09 -12.46 -1.23
N VAL A 106 -1.49 -11.56 -2.00
CA VAL A 106 -0.75 -10.40 -1.50
C VAL A 106 -1.49 -9.12 -1.81
N MET A 107 -1.55 -8.23 -0.82
CA MET A 107 -1.96 -6.84 -0.97
C MET A 107 -0.79 -5.95 -0.55
N ALA A 108 -0.22 -5.21 -1.49
CA ALA A 108 1.05 -4.52 -1.26
C ALA A 108 1.06 -3.08 -1.76
N HIS A 109 2.03 -2.30 -1.30
CA HIS A 109 2.40 -1.03 -1.92
C HIS A 109 3.89 -1.03 -2.26
N LEU A 110 4.24 -1.58 -3.43
CA LEU A 110 5.63 -1.85 -3.80
C LEU A 110 5.94 -1.45 -5.26
N PRO A 111 7.17 -1.01 -5.54
CA PRO A 111 7.71 -0.94 -6.89
C PRO A 111 8.24 -2.33 -7.25
N LEU A 112 7.57 -3.04 -8.15
CA LEU A 112 7.97 -4.38 -8.60
C LEU A 112 8.63 -4.26 -9.97
N GLN A 113 9.77 -4.93 -10.14
CA GLN A 113 10.53 -4.86 -11.39
C GLN A 113 9.70 -5.34 -12.59
N GLY A 114 9.84 -4.67 -13.73
CA GLY A 114 9.11 -4.97 -14.97
C GLY A 114 7.66 -4.49 -14.98
N ALA A 115 7.17 -3.83 -13.93
CA ALA A 115 5.88 -3.14 -13.97
C ALA A 115 6.01 -1.84 -14.77
N GLU A 116 5.00 -1.54 -15.59
CA GLU A 116 4.93 -0.33 -16.40
C GLU A 116 4.54 0.88 -15.54
N MET A 117 5.45 1.83 -15.35
CA MET A 117 5.27 3.02 -14.52
C MET A 117 4.53 4.13 -15.28
N LEU A 118 4.92 4.31 -16.54
CA LEU A 118 4.34 5.22 -17.54
C LEU A 118 4.33 4.49 -18.88
N ASP A 119 3.67 5.03 -19.89
CA ASP A 119 3.59 4.40 -21.21
C ASP A 119 4.98 4.04 -21.76
N ASN A 120 5.23 2.73 -21.90
CA ASN A 120 6.50 2.14 -22.34
C ASN A 120 7.71 2.41 -21.42
N VAL A 121 7.49 2.80 -20.16
CA VAL A 121 8.54 2.99 -19.16
C VAL A 121 8.34 1.97 -18.04
N TYR A 122 9.33 1.10 -17.84
CA TYR A 122 9.24 -0.02 -16.89
C TYR A 122 10.14 0.20 -15.67
N CYS A 123 9.71 -0.33 -14.52
CA CYS A 123 10.47 -0.27 -13.28
C CYS A 123 11.65 -1.24 -13.34
N ASP A 124 12.88 -0.72 -13.32
CA ASP A 124 14.10 -1.55 -13.33
C ASP A 124 14.71 -1.75 -11.93
N ASP A 125 14.48 -0.81 -11.02
CA ASP A 125 15.12 -0.72 -9.70
C ASP A 125 14.23 -1.15 -8.52
N GLY A 126 13.05 -1.71 -8.82
CA GLY A 126 12.11 -2.23 -7.83
C GLY A 126 12.54 -3.55 -7.18
N ILE A 127 11.62 -4.15 -6.43
CA ILE A 127 11.77 -5.49 -5.87
C ILE A 127 11.60 -6.53 -6.97
N GLU A 128 12.51 -7.49 -7.02
CA GLU A 128 12.47 -8.56 -8.00
C GLU A 128 11.20 -9.43 -7.87
N ARG A 129 10.47 -9.58 -8.97
CA ARG A 129 9.24 -10.40 -9.05
C ARG A 129 9.43 -11.85 -8.60
N LYS A 130 10.66 -12.38 -8.68
CA LYS A 130 10.99 -13.75 -8.26
C LYS A 130 10.59 -14.04 -6.81
N HIS A 131 10.58 -13.02 -5.94
CA HIS A 131 10.20 -13.15 -4.54
C HIS A 131 8.70 -13.44 -4.34
N PHE A 132 7.88 -13.19 -5.36
CA PHE A 132 6.43 -13.32 -5.28
C PHE A 132 5.86 -14.52 -6.05
N LYS A 133 6.71 -15.33 -6.71
CA LYS A 133 6.28 -16.45 -7.56
C LYS A 133 5.40 -17.50 -6.87
N ARG A 134 5.53 -17.64 -5.55
CA ARG A 134 4.79 -18.64 -4.77
C ARG A 134 3.35 -18.23 -4.44
N PHE A 135 3.04 -16.93 -4.53
CA PHE A 135 1.69 -16.44 -4.29
C PHE A 135 0.85 -16.66 -5.54
N GLU A 136 -0.43 -16.97 -5.37
CA GLU A 136 -1.37 -17.13 -6.48
C GLU A 136 -1.66 -15.79 -7.15
N ARG A 137 -1.90 -14.73 -6.35
CA ARG A 137 -2.16 -13.38 -6.85
C ARG A 137 -1.46 -12.32 -6.02
N VAL A 138 -0.93 -11.31 -6.71
CA VAL A 138 -0.33 -10.13 -6.09
C VAL A 138 -1.04 -8.88 -6.58
N PHE A 139 -1.61 -8.13 -5.65
CA PHE A 139 -2.11 -6.80 -5.91
C PHE A 139 -1.09 -5.79 -5.37
N SER A 140 -0.78 -4.75 -6.14
CA SER A 140 0.07 -3.65 -5.69
C SER A 140 -0.51 -2.27 -5.99
N GLY A 141 -0.27 -1.32 -5.09
CA GLY A 141 -0.31 0.11 -5.38
C GLY A 141 1.05 0.62 -5.86
N HIS A 142 1.33 1.91 -5.70
CA HIS A 142 2.54 2.65 -6.10
C HIS A 142 2.52 3.19 -7.53
N PHE A 143 2.32 2.35 -8.54
CA PHE A 143 2.15 2.84 -9.91
C PHE A 143 0.69 3.17 -10.21
N HIS A 144 0.48 4.33 -10.85
CA HIS A 144 -0.86 4.89 -11.11
C HIS A 144 -1.53 4.30 -12.35
N LYS A 145 -0.76 3.69 -13.25
CA LYS A 145 -1.28 2.95 -14.40
C LYS A 145 -1.78 1.58 -13.94
N GLN A 146 -3.05 1.30 -14.22
CA GLN A 146 -3.60 -0.04 -14.03
C GLN A 146 -2.97 -1.00 -15.05
N GLN A 147 -2.51 -2.16 -14.57
CA GLN A 147 -1.93 -3.22 -15.39
C GLN A 147 -2.12 -4.57 -14.70
N ASP A 148 -2.26 -5.65 -15.48
CA ASP A 148 -2.44 -7.01 -14.99
C ASP A 148 -1.79 -7.99 -15.97
N ASP A 149 -0.86 -8.80 -15.48
CA ASP A 149 -0.21 -9.87 -16.27
C ASP A 149 -0.70 -11.28 -15.91
N GLY A 150 -1.81 -11.36 -15.17
CA GLY A 150 -2.42 -12.60 -14.69
C GLY A 150 -1.89 -13.04 -13.33
N HIS A 151 -0.67 -12.64 -12.94
CA HIS A 151 -0.09 -12.90 -11.62
C HIS A 151 -0.08 -11.65 -10.74
N ILE A 152 0.50 -10.58 -11.28
CA ILE A 152 0.65 -9.29 -10.60
C ILE A 152 -0.28 -8.27 -11.24
N ARG A 153 -1.07 -7.60 -10.40
CA ARG A 153 -1.97 -6.52 -10.80
C ARG A 153 -1.63 -5.25 -10.04
N TYR A 154 -1.31 -4.20 -10.77
CA TYR A 154 -1.36 -2.85 -10.20
C TYR A 154 -2.78 -2.31 -10.35
N LEU A 155 -3.34 -1.85 -9.23
CA LEU A 155 -4.72 -1.35 -9.20
C LEU A 155 -4.87 0.01 -9.88
N GLY A 156 -3.76 0.76 -10.01
CA GLY A 156 -3.74 2.10 -10.56
C GLY A 156 -4.33 3.14 -9.59
N ALA A 157 -4.36 4.38 -10.07
CA ALA A 157 -5.05 5.48 -9.38
C ALA A 157 -6.52 5.54 -9.82
N PRO A 158 -7.46 5.90 -8.92
CA PRO A 158 -8.87 6.01 -9.27
C PRO A 158 -9.21 7.25 -10.12
N TYR A 159 -8.22 8.11 -10.39
CA TYR A 159 -8.32 9.31 -11.22
C TYR A 159 -6.97 9.62 -11.89
N GLU A 160 -6.99 10.49 -12.89
CA GLU A 160 -5.79 10.94 -13.60
C GLU A 160 -4.92 11.87 -12.73
N ILE A 161 -3.67 11.47 -12.50
CA ILE A 161 -2.71 12.23 -11.64
C ILE A 161 -1.74 13.07 -12.48
N THR A 162 -1.43 12.63 -13.69
CA THR A 162 -0.50 13.29 -14.62
C THR A 162 -1.04 13.21 -16.04
N TRP A 163 -0.81 14.26 -16.83
CA TRP A 163 -1.13 14.40 -18.25
C TRP A 163 0.03 13.98 -19.15
#